data_AF-A0A352XTH6-F1
#
_entry.id   AF-A0A352XTH6-F1
#
_cell.length_a   1.000
_cell.length_b   1.000
_cell.length_c   1.000
_cell.angle_alpha   90.00
_cell.angle_beta   90.00
_cell.angle_gamma   90.00
#
_symmetry.space_group_name_H-M   'P 1'
#
loop_
_entity.id
_entity.type
_entity.pdbx_description
1 polymer ?
#
loop_
_entity_poly.entity_id
_entity_poly.type
_entity_poly.pdbx_seq_one_letter_code
_entity_poly.pdbx_strand_id
1 'polypeptide(L)'
;MNKQDYTHITLPLHQLKTPPLTEEARKIMLRQGCTLVENPDECIVSFPEGTIRTEIFPRMITERYHITLPNCYKLQVVYDRYREISILLYPRE
;
A
#
# COMPACT_ATOMS: atom_id res chain seq x y z
N MET A 1 33.11 0.56 -9.24
CA MET A 1 32.06 0.41 -8.21
C MET A 1 30.87 1.24 -8.67
N ASN A 2 29.93 0.62 -9.38
CA ASN A 2 28.79 1.33 -10.00
C ASN A 2 27.83 1.78 -8.90
N LYS A 3 27.72 3.09 -8.70
CA LYS A 3 26.62 3.69 -7.95
C LYS A 3 25.36 3.44 -8.78
N GLN A 4 24.59 2.42 -8.40
CA GLN A 4 23.24 2.28 -8.91
C GLN A 4 22.42 3.37 -8.23
N ASP A 5 22.21 4.48 -8.94
CA ASP A 5 21.24 5.49 -8.57
C ASP A 5 19.85 4.87 -8.75
N TYR A 6 19.36 4.19 -7.71
CA TYR A 6 17.99 3.70 -7.65
C TYR A 6 17.09 4.92 -7.50
N THR A 7 16.65 5.51 -8.60
CA THR A 7 15.61 6.55 -8.59
C THR A 7 14.36 5.97 -7.94
N HIS A 8 14.05 6.42 -6.73
CA HIS A 8 12.79 6.10 -6.06
C HIS A 8 11.64 6.68 -6.89
N ILE A 9 10.92 5.81 -7.60
CA ILE A 9 9.70 6.20 -8.31
C ILE A 9 8.63 6.44 -7.25
N THR A 10 8.25 7.71 -7.09
CA THR A 10 7.15 8.14 -6.22
C THR A 10 5.99 8.58 -7.09
N LEU A 11 4.82 7.99 -6.88
CA LEU A 11 3.61 8.25 -7.65
C LEU A 11 2.44 8.50 -6.71
N PRO A 12 1.45 9.34 -7.10
CA PRO A 12 0.23 9.47 -6.34
C PRO A 12 -0.53 8.14 -6.34
N LEU A 13 -1.13 7.79 -5.20
CA LEU A 13 -1.94 6.58 -5.05
C LEU A 13 -3.33 6.95 -4.55
N HIS A 14 -4.33 6.59 -5.35
CA HIS A 14 -5.72 6.93 -5.07
C HIS A 14 -6.47 5.73 -4.52
N GLN A 15 -6.23 4.54 -5.08
CA GLN A 15 -6.93 3.32 -4.70
C GLN A 15 -6.02 2.10 -4.77
N LEU A 16 -6.33 1.09 -3.95
CA LEU A 16 -5.69 -0.21 -3.96
C LEU A 16 -6.72 -1.31 -3.69
N LYS A 17 -6.60 -2.40 -4.45
CA LYS A 17 -7.35 -3.64 -4.23
C LYS A 17 -6.51 -4.62 -3.40
N THR A 18 -7.07 -5.11 -2.31
CA THR A 18 -6.45 -6.01 -1.33
C THR A 18 -7.42 -7.16 -1.01
N PRO A 19 -6.97 -8.30 -0.46
CA PRO A 19 -7.86 -9.26 0.18
C PRO A 19 -8.62 -8.60 1.33
N PRO A 20 -9.68 -9.26 1.84
CA PRO A 20 -10.45 -8.75 2.97
C PRO A 20 -9.54 -8.37 4.14
N LEU A 21 -9.73 -7.16 4.64
CA LEU A 21 -8.98 -6.63 5.75
C LEU A 21 -9.47 -7.26 7.06
N THR A 22 -8.54 -7.56 7.98
CA THR A 22 -8.90 -7.92 9.35
C THR A 22 -9.60 -6.76 10.05
N GLU A 23 -10.38 -7.00 11.11
CA GLU A 23 -11.07 -5.92 11.83
C GLU A 23 -10.11 -4.83 12.34
N GLU A 24 -8.93 -5.25 12.79
CA GLU A 24 -7.86 -4.37 13.27
C GLU A 24 -7.33 -3.49 12.13
N ALA A 25 -7.02 -4.09 10.97
CA ALA A 25 -6.60 -3.35 9.78
C ALA A 25 -7.64 -2.30 9.37
N ARG A 26 -8.93 -2.66 9.39
CA ARG A 26 -10.01 -1.75 9.02
C ARG A 26 -10.05 -0.54 9.93
N LYS A 27 -10.00 -0.76 11.25
CA LYS A 27 -9.97 0.32 12.24
C LYS A 27 -8.79 1.26 12.02
N ILE A 28 -7.61 0.70 11.73
CA ILE A 28 -6.42 1.48 11.42
C ILE A 28 -6.66 2.31 10.15
N MET A 29 -7.05 1.69 9.03
CA MET A 29 -7.24 2.38 7.75
C MET A 29 -8.28 3.50 7.84
N LEU A 30 -9.43 3.25 8.46
CA LEU A 30 -10.48 4.25 8.67
C LEU A 30 -9.98 5.43 9.52
N ARG A 31 -9.24 5.16 10.59
CA ARG A 31 -8.65 6.20 11.44
C ARG A 31 -7.62 7.06 10.71
N GLN A 32 -6.88 6.49 9.76
CA GLN A 32 -5.93 7.23 8.94
C GLN A 32 -6.60 8.01 7.78
N GLY A 33 -7.94 8.01 7.69
CA GLY A 33 -8.70 8.77 6.70
C GLY A 33 -8.92 8.05 5.37
N CYS A 34 -8.64 6.75 5.30
CA CYS A 34 -8.99 5.93 4.13
C CYS A 34 -10.48 5.57 4.16
N THR A 35 -11.06 5.35 2.98
CA THR A 35 -12.39 4.74 2.85
C THR A 35 -12.29 3.33 2.31
N LEU A 36 -13.20 2.47 2.75
CA LEU A 36 -13.18 1.03 2.45
C LEU A 36 -14.50 0.64 1.79
N VAL A 37 -14.40 -0.11 0.70
CA VAL A 37 -15.53 -0.83 0.10
C VAL A 37 -15.23 -2.32 0.22
N GLU A 38 -16.05 -3.03 0.99
CA GLU A 38 -15.88 -4.46 1.25
C GLU A 38 -16.77 -5.29 0.32
N ASN A 39 -16.15 -6.26 -0.32
CA ASN A 39 -16.78 -7.32 -1.07
C ASN A 39 -16.41 -8.67 -0.41
N PRO A 40 -17.12 -9.78 -0.72
CA PRO A 40 -16.86 -11.07 -0.09
C PRO A 40 -15.40 -11.55 -0.22
N ASP A 41 -14.76 -11.29 -1.36
CA ASP A 41 -13.43 -11.80 -1.68
C ASP A 41 -12.32 -10.72 -1.67
N GLU A 42 -12.70 -9.46 -1.51
CA GLU A 42 -11.77 -8.34 -1.66
C GLU A 42 -12.23 -7.09 -0.93
N CYS A 43 -11.28 -6.20 -0.66
CA CYS A 43 -11.53 -4.86 -0.17
C CYS A 43 -10.85 -3.85 -1.09
N ILE A 44 -11.60 -2.82 -1.48
CA ILE A 44 -11.09 -1.66 -2.20
C ILE A 44 -10.83 -0.57 -1.18
N VAL A 45 -9.57 -0.18 -1.05
CA VAL A 45 -9.11 0.92 -0.18
C VAL A 45 -8.95 2.16 -1.04
N SER A 46 -9.68 3.23 -0.73
CA SER A 46 -9.42 4.55 -1.30
C SER A 46 -8.64 5.38 -0.29
N PHE A 47 -7.56 5.99 -0.76
CA PHE A 47 -6.65 6.79 0.07
C PHE A 47 -7.00 8.28 0.00
N PRO A 48 -6.72 9.04 1.07
CA PRO A 48 -6.89 10.48 1.06
C PRO A 48 -5.95 11.15 0.04
N GLU A 49 -6.37 12.31 -0.48
CA GLU A 49 -5.56 13.13 -1.38
C GLU A 49 -4.19 13.47 -0.77
N GLY A 50 -3.14 13.44 -1.59
CA GLY A 50 -1.77 13.61 -1.13
C GLY A 50 -1.10 12.31 -0.68
N THR A 51 -1.80 11.17 -0.75
CA THR A 51 -1.19 9.86 -0.54
C THR A 51 -0.23 9.54 -1.69
N ILE A 52 0.99 9.15 -1.32
CA ILE A 52 2.04 8.79 -2.25
C ILE A 52 2.46 7.34 -2.06
N ARG A 53 2.84 6.71 -3.17
CA ARG A 53 3.42 5.38 -3.22
C ARG A 53 4.85 5.47 -3.74
N THR A 54 5.80 4.97 -2.97
CA THR A 54 7.22 4.92 -3.33
C THR A 54 7.64 3.47 -3.51
N GLU A 55 8.23 3.16 -4.66
CA GLU A 55 8.75 1.82 -4.93
C GLU A 55 9.99 1.47 -4.10
N ILE A 56 10.07 0.20 -3.69
CA ILE A 56 11.20 -0.39 -3.00
C ILE A 56 11.91 -1.34 -3.98
N PHE A 57 13.16 -1.02 -4.33
CA PHE A 57 14.03 -1.83 -5.18
C PHE A 57 14.91 -2.77 -4.34
N PRO A 58 15.41 -3.90 -4.91
CA PRO A 58 15.17 -4.40 -6.27
C PRO A 58 13.84 -5.15 -6.42
N ARG A 59 13.25 -5.06 -7.60
CA ARG A 59 12.05 -5.81 -7.98
C ARG A 59 12.48 -7.26 -8.30
N MET A 60 12.13 -8.22 -7.44
CA MET A 60 12.23 -9.64 -7.77
C MET A 60 10.86 -10.14 -8.25
N ILE A 61 10.37 -11.26 -7.70
CA ILE A 61 9.05 -11.83 -8.01
C ILE A 61 7.88 -10.92 -7.57
N THR A 62 8.07 -10.18 -6.47
CA THR A 62 7.06 -9.29 -5.90
C THR A 62 7.49 -7.84 -6.03
N GLU A 63 6.52 -6.96 -6.28
CA GLU A 63 6.73 -5.52 -6.18
C GLU A 63 6.43 -5.08 -4.75
N ARG A 64 7.25 -4.17 -4.23
CA ARG A 64 7.11 -3.67 -2.87
C ARG A 64 7.04 -2.17 -2.89
N TYR A 65 6.12 -1.63 -2.11
CA TYR A 65 5.86 -0.21 -2.07
C TYR A 65 5.76 0.27 -0.63
N HIS A 66 6.28 1.46 -0.34
CA HIS A 66 5.83 2.23 0.81
C HIS A 66 4.69 3.13 0.37
N ILE A 67 3.58 3.12 1.12
CA ILE A 67 2.53 4.11 1.01
C ILE A 67 2.70 5.08 2.16
N THR A 68 2.83 6.37 1.85
CA THR A 68 2.86 7.43 2.86
C THR A 68 1.57 8.23 2.72
N LEU A 69 0.79 8.24 3.80
CA LEU A 69 -0.43 9.02 3.91
C LEU A 69 -0.10 10.49 4.22
N PRO A 70 -1.04 11.43 4.03
CA PRO A 70 -0.81 12.86 4.24
C PRO A 70 -0.41 13.23 5.67
N ASN A 71 -0.82 12.42 6.64
CA ASN A 71 -0.45 12.55 8.05
C ASN A 71 0.90 11.89 8.38
N CYS A 72 1.72 11.59 7.38
CA CYS A 72 3.01 10.90 7.47
C CYS A 72 2.94 9.44 7.98
N TYR A 73 1.75 8.87 8.15
CA TYR A 73 1.60 7.46 8.49
C TYR A 73 2.08 6.59 7.32
N LYS A 74 2.90 5.58 7.63
CA LYS A 74 3.55 4.73 6.62
C LYS A 74 3.00 3.32 6.66
N LEU A 75 2.62 2.85 5.49
CA LEU A 75 2.17 1.51 5.19
C LEU A 75 3.15 0.86 4.22
N GLN A 76 3.18 -0.47 4.18
CA GLN A 76 3.89 -1.20 3.14
C GLN A 76 2.89 -2.05 2.35
N VAL A 77 3.10 -2.13 1.05
CA VAL A 77 2.36 -3.02 0.17
C VAL A 77 3.31 -4.00 -0.47
N VAL A 78 2.93 -5.27 -0.45
CA VAL A 78 3.56 -6.31 -1.25
C VAL A 78 2.56 -6.72 -2.32
N TYR A 79 2.88 -6.45 -3.58
CA TYR A 79 2.10 -6.89 -4.72
C TYR A 79 2.67 -8.20 -5.26
N ASP A 80 1.84 -9.24 -5.19
CA ASP A 80 2.11 -10.54 -5.80
C ASP A 80 1.60 -10.53 -7.23
N ARG A 81 2.52 -10.46 -8.19
CA ARG A 81 2.21 -10.45 -9.63
C ARG A 81 1.55 -11.76 -10.11
N TYR A 82 1.82 -12.90 -9.47
CA TYR A 82 1.24 -14.17 -9.91
C TYR A 82 -0.22 -14.29 -9.51
N ARG A 83 -0.60 -13.69 -8.39
CA ARG A 83 -1.97 -13.71 -7.87
C ARG A 83 -2.76 -12.45 -8.20
N GLU A 84 -2.08 -11.44 -8.76
CA GLU A 84 -2.60 -10.09 -8.98
C GLU A 84 -3.21 -9.46 -7.70
N ILE A 85 -2.61 -9.75 -6.56
CA ILE A 85 -3.12 -9.35 -5.24
C ILE A 85 -2.11 -8.44 -4.53
N SER A 86 -2.62 -7.37 -3.90
CA SER A 86 -1.82 -6.51 -3.02
C SER A 86 -2.10 -6.83 -1.56
N ILE A 87 -1.05 -7.12 -0.79
CA ILE A 87 -1.13 -7.34 0.65
C ILE A 87 -0.69 -6.06 1.35
N LEU A 88 -1.60 -5.47 2.12
CA LEU A 88 -1.33 -4.32 2.98
C LEU A 88 -0.70 -4.78 4.30
N LEU A 89 0.50 -4.27 4.58
CA LEU A 89 1.22 -4.41 5.84
C LEU A 89 1.18 -3.06 6.56
N TYR A 90 0.74 -3.09 7.80
CA TYR A 90 0.58 -1.90 8.64
C TYR A 90 1.26 -2.14 9.99
N PRO A 91 1.97 -1.13 10.54
CA PRO A 91 2.47 -1.23 11.90
C PRO A 91 1.29 -1.28 12.87
N ARG A 92 1.33 -2.26 13.78
CA ARG A 92 0.48 -2.24 14.97
C ARG A 92 0.91 -1.09 15.85
N GLU A 93 -0.07 -0.38 16.42
CA GLU A 93 0.16 0.64 17.44
C GLU A 93 0.26 0.02 18.84
#